data_AF-A0AAU6VJQ6-F1
#
_entry.id   AF-A0AAU6VJQ6-F1
#
_cell.length_a   1.000
_cell.length_b   1.000
_cell.length_c   1.000
_cell.angle_alpha   90.00
_cell.angle_beta   90.00
_cell.angle_gamma   90.00
#
_symmetry.space_group_name_H-M   'P 1'
#
loop_
_entity.id
_entity.type
_entity.pdbx_description
1 polymer ?
#
loop_
_entity_poly.entity_id
_entity_poly.type
_entity_poly.pdbx_seq_one_letter_code
_entity_poly.pdbx_strand_id
1 'polypeptide(L)'
;MIDIECMGKGSKAPITSLGAVVFNPNTGEIGNEFYAVVNLCSSAYYGEMDASTVVWWLQQSDEARAIYAKDTPKLSLKDALTQFNDWLAEQGKSNDLCLWGNGKEFDNVIVRNAFEACRIKPNFSHWNDTDVRTIVKMGRDILGIDPKGALYREGVHHSALDDAKFQARYVSEIWQAF
;
A
#
# COMPACT_ATOMS: atom_id res chain seq x y z
N MET A 1 4.03 -6.79 -0.42
CA MET A 1 3.07 -5.94 -1.13
C MET A 1 2.64 -4.83 -0.20
N ILE A 2 2.60 -3.60 -0.67
CA ILE A 2 2.03 -2.46 0.06
C ILE A 2 0.93 -1.82 -0.77
N ASP A 3 0.00 -1.21 -0.06
CA ASP A 3 -1.00 -0.32 -0.61
C ASP A 3 -1.29 0.76 0.45
N ILE A 4 -1.67 1.95 0.01
CA ILE A 4 -2.00 3.05 0.90
C ILE A 4 -3.28 3.73 0.44
N GLU A 5 -4.09 4.17 1.41
CA GLU A 5 -5.05 5.22 1.14
C GLU A 5 -4.43 6.56 1.50
N CYS A 6 -4.65 7.56 0.65
CA CYS A 6 -4.10 8.89 0.87
C CYS A 6 -5.04 10.01 0.41
N MET A 7 -4.75 11.23 0.86
CA MET A 7 -5.57 12.41 0.65
C MET A 7 -4.93 13.40 -0.34
N GLY A 8 -4.40 12.89 -1.45
CA GLY A 8 -3.78 13.70 -2.50
C GLY A 8 -3.36 12.84 -3.70
N LYS A 9 -2.92 13.51 -4.78
CA LYS A 9 -2.36 12.88 -6.00
C LYS A 9 -0.86 13.17 -6.14
N GLY A 10 -0.34 14.11 -5.36
CA GLY A 10 1.09 14.42 -5.32
C GLY A 10 1.89 13.37 -4.55
N SER A 11 3.20 13.36 -4.77
CA SER A 11 4.13 12.43 -4.10
C SER A 11 4.26 12.65 -2.58
N LYS A 12 3.70 13.74 -2.05
CA LYS A 12 3.64 14.05 -0.61
C LYS A 12 2.21 13.97 -0.05
N ALA A 13 1.33 13.21 -0.70
CA ALA A 13 -0.04 13.06 -0.24
C ALA A 13 -0.09 12.50 1.20
N PRO A 14 -0.92 13.07 2.09
CA PRO A 14 -1.09 12.54 3.44
C PRO A 14 -1.67 11.14 3.42
N ILE A 15 -0.96 10.18 4.00
CA ILE A 15 -1.41 8.80 4.19
C ILE A 15 -2.52 8.77 5.25
N THR A 16 -3.61 8.07 4.97
CA THR A 16 -4.77 7.86 5.86
C THR A 16 -4.88 6.41 6.32
N SER A 17 -4.38 5.46 5.54
CA SER A 17 -4.13 4.09 6.00
C SER A 17 -2.97 3.48 5.23
N LEU A 18 -2.28 2.53 5.87
CA LEU A 18 -1.17 1.77 5.28
C LEU A 18 -1.45 0.29 5.50
N GLY A 19 -1.53 -0.46 4.40
CA GLY A 19 -1.66 -1.91 4.39
C GLY A 19 -0.42 -2.55 3.79
N ALA A 20 0.05 -3.64 4.39
CA ALA A 20 1.13 -4.42 3.83
C ALA A 20 0.94 -5.91 4.11
N VAL A 21 1.44 -6.73 3.20
CA VAL A 21 1.46 -8.18 3.38
C VAL A 21 2.73 -8.79 2.78
N VAL A 22 3.31 -9.74 3.51
CA VAL A 22 4.40 -10.60 3.01
C VAL A 22 3.80 -11.61 2.06
N PHE A 23 4.45 -11.85 0.92
CA PHE A 23 4.01 -12.89 0.01
C PHE A 23 5.19 -13.48 -0.76
N ASN A 24 5.04 -14.74 -1.19
CA ASN A 24 5.98 -15.40 -2.07
C ASN A 24 5.32 -15.65 -3.43
N PRO A 25 5.75 -14.94 -4.50
CA PRO A 25 5.10 -15.07 -5.81
C PRO A 25 5.25 -16.47 -6.42
N ASN A 26 6.28 -17.25 -6.05
CA ASN A 26 6.51 -18.59 -6.60
C ASN A 26 5.55 -19.63 -6.00
N THR A 27 5.08 -19.43 -4.76
CA THR A 27 4.18 -20.37 -4.07
C THR A 27 2.76 -19.84 -3.96
N GLY A 28 2.56 -18.52 -4.10
CA GLY A 28 1.28 -17.86 -3.86
C GLY A 28 0.95 -17.70 -2.38
N GLU A 29 1.88 -18.06 -1.49
CA GLU A 29 1.70 -17.97 -0.05
C GLU A 29 1.60 -16.49 0.38
N ILE A 30 0.55 -16.20 1.17
CA ILE A 30 0.34 -14.93 1.84
C ILE A 30 0.71 -15.14 3.31
N GLY A 31 1.65 -14.34 3.80
CA GLY A 31 2.20 -14.42 5.15
C GLY A 31 1.75 -13.28 6.05
N ASN A 32 2.68 -12.79 6.87
CA ASN A 32 2.43 -11.75 7.86
C ASN A 32 1.79 -10.50 7.25
N GLU A 33 0.91 -9.89 8.02
CA GLU A 33 0.11 -8.73 7.64
C GLU A 33 0.46 -7.54 8.54
N PHE A 34 0.37 -6.34 7.97
CA PHE A 34 0.45 -5.08 8.70
C PHE A 34 -0.68 -4.16 8.25
N TYR A 35 -1.34 -3.52 9.20
CA TYR A 35 -2.34 -2.50 8.92
C TYR A 35 -2.31 -1.41 9.97
N ALA A 36 -2.31 -0.16 9.52
CA ALA A 36 -2.41 1.00 10.38
C ALA A 36 -3.38 2.02 9.77
N VAL A 37 -4.31 2.52 10.59
CA VAL A 37 -5.06 3.74 10.27
C VAL A 37 -4.32 4.95 10.81
N VAL A 38 -4.11 5.94 9.96
CA VAL A 38 -3.30 7.13 10.24
C VAL A 38 -4.22 8.33 10.48
N ASN A 39 -3.93 9.08 11.52
CA ASN A 39 -4.61 10.33 11.81
C ASN A 39 -4.30 11.34 10.69
N LEU A 40 -5.32 11.70 9.90
CA LEU A 40 -5.18 12.59 8.75
C LEU A 40 -4.55 13.94 9.12
N CYS A 41 -4.94 14.55 10.25
CA CYS A 41 -4.36 15.83 10.67
C CYS A 41 -2.84 15.71 10.93
N SER A 42 -2.41 14.62 11.58
CA SER A 42 -0.98 14.37 11.81
C SER A 42 -0.21 14.12 10.52
N SER A 43 -0.85 13.49 9.53
CA SER A 43 -0.26 13.18 8.23
C SER A 43 -0.18 14.42 7.34
N ALA A 44 -1.24 15.23 7.34
CA ALA A 44 -1.33 16.49 6.61
C ALA A 44 -0.36 17.56 7.13
N TYR A 45 0.10 17.44 8.38
CA TYR A 45 1.20 18.28 8.88
C TYR A 45 2.50 18.10 8.08
N TYR A 46 2.72 16.92 7.51
CA TYR A 46 3.92 16.56 6.74
C TYR A 46 3.70 16.49 5.23
N GLY A 47 2.46 16.68 4.76
CA GLY A 47 2.06 16.41 3.39
C GLY A 47 1.18 17.50 2.77
N GLU A 48 0.80 17.29 1.52
CA GLU A 48 0.04 18.26 0.72
C GLU A 48 -1.26 17.61 0.24
N MET A 49 -2.39 18.23 0.59
CA MET A 49 -3.73 17.73 0.23
C MET A 49 -4.27 18.38 -1.04
N ASP A 50 -5.01 17.61 -1.82
CA ASP A 50 -5.76 18.10 -2.98
C ASP A 50 -7.25 18.16 -2.68
N ALA A 51 -7.87 19.34 -2.83
CA ALA A 51 -9.31 19.50 -2.61
C ALA A 51 -10.14 18.53 -3.48
N SER A 52 -9.70 18.25 -4.71
CA SER A 52 -10.37 17.28 -5.59
C SER A 52 -10.38 15.86 -5.03
N THR A 53 -9.31 15.46 -4.33
CA THR A 53 -9.22 14.14 -3.69
C THR A 53 -10.08 14.08 -2.43
N VAL A 54 -10.17 15.17 -1.66
CA VAL A 54 -11.10 15.27 -0.53
C VAL A 54 -12.55 15.10 -1.00
N VAL A 55 -12.95 15.82 -2.05
CA VAL A 55 -14.31 15.71 -2.61
C VAL A 55 -14.60 14.30 -3.10
N TRP A 56 -13.62 13.65 -3.75
CA TRP A 56 -13.74 12.27 -4.20
C TRP A 56 -13.92 11.28 -3.03
N TRP A 57 -13.21 11.48 -1.92
CA TRP A 57 -13.36 10.66 -0.70
C TRP A 57 -14.73 10.80 -0.05
N LEU A 58 -15.34 11.99 -0.10
CA LEU A 58 -16.69 12.21 0.42
C LEU A 58 -17.76 11.39 -0.31
N GLN A 59 -17.47 10.94 -1.53
CA GLN A 59 -18.37 10.14 -2.38
C GLN A 59 -18.20 8.62 -2.19
N GLN A 60 -17.21 8.17 -1.41
CA GLN A 60 -16.98 6.75 -1.15
C GLN A 60 -18.01 6.16 -0.19
N SER A 61 -18.06 4.82 -0.12
CA SER A 61 -18.99 4.10 0.75
C SER A 61 -18.77 4.43 2.24
N ASP A 62 -19.78 4.19 3.06
CA ASP A 62 -19.68 4.43 4.50
C ASP A 62 -18.58 3.58 5.15
N GLU A 63 -18.41 2.34 4.67
CA GLU A 63 -17.34 1.43 5.10
C GLU A 63 -15.96 2.00 4.77
N ALA A 64 -15.77 2.51 3.54
CA ALA A 64 -14.51 3.13 3.14
C ALA A 64 -14.22 4.42 3.93
N ARG A 65 -15.27 5.19 4.28
CA ARG A 65 -15.14 6.42 5.08
C ARG A 65 -15.03 6.16 6.58
N ALA A 66 -15.27 4.94 7.05
CA ALA A 66 -15.25 4.59 8.48
C ALA A 66 -13.88 4.87 9.12
N ILE A 67 -12.79 4.83 8.36
CA ILE A 67 -11.45 5.17 8.84
C ILE A 67 -11.35 6.62 9.35
N TYR A 68 -12.22 7.52 8.90
CA TYR A 68 -12.28 8.93 9.33
C TYR A 68 -13.20 9.17 10.52
N ALA A 69 -14.00 8.18 10.93
CA ALA A 69 -14.93 8.32 12.05
C ALA A 69 -14.18 8.64 13.36
N LYS A 70 -14.77 9.48 14.21
CA LYS A 70 -14.13 9.98 15.44
C LYS A 70 -13.57 8.86 16.32
N ASP A 71 -14.34 7.79 16.49
CA ASP A 71 -14.04 6.70 17.43
C ASP A 71 -13.13 5.61 16.85
N THR A 72 -12.81 5.68 15.55
CA THR A 72 -11.82 4.78 14.94
C THR A 72 -10.44 5.06 15.57
N PRO A 73 -9.75 4.07 16.14
CA PRO A 73 -8.39 4.24 16.64
C PRO A 73 -7.45 4.65 15.51
N LYS A 74 -6.63 5.69 15.73
CA LYS A 74 -5.70 6.20 14.72
C LYS A 74 -4.35 6.46 15.37
N LEU A 75 -3.30 6.06 14.66
CA LEU A 75 -1.93 6.41 15.03
C LEU A 75 -1.56 7.78 14.48
N SER A 76 -0.58 8.46 15.08
CA SER A 76 0.08 9.55 14.38
C SER A 76 0.82 8.99 13.15
N LEU A 77 1.06 9.81 12.12
CA LEU A 77 1.88 9.37 10.97
C LEU A 77 3.22 8.81 11.43
N LYS A 78 3.87 9.47 12.38
CA LYS A 78 5.16 9.04 12.91
C LYS A 78 5.08 7.68 13.58
N ASP A 79 4.08 7.45 14.44
CA ASP A 79 3.91 6.16 15.13
C ASP A 79 3.59 5.03 14.15
N ALA A 80 2.74 5.29 13.15
CA ALA A 80 2.40 4.32 12.11
C ALA A 80 3.65 3.93 11.30
N LEU A 81 4.48 4.91 10.90
CA LEU A 81 5.73 4.64 10.18
C LEU A 81 6.75 3.92 11.05
N THR A 82 6.87 4.27 12.33
CA THR A 82 7.74 3.54 13.27
C THR A 82 7.32 2.09 13.40
N GLN A 83 6.03 1.83 13.66
CA GLN A 83 5.52 0.45 13.76
C GLN A 83 5.69 -0.32 12.44
N PHE A 84 5.45 0.32 11.30
CA PHE A 84 5.68 -0.30 10.00
C PHE A 84 7.16 -0.64 9.77
N ASN A 85 8.07 0.23 10.22
CA ASN A 85 9.50 0.00 10.10
C ASN A 85 9.99 -1.15 10.97
N ASP A 86 9.47 -1.25 12.19
CA ASP A 86 9.75 -2.34 13.11
C ASP A 86 9.22 -3.67 12.54
N TRP A 87 7.99 -3.66 12.03
CA TRP A 87 7.41 -4.82 11.35
C TRP A 87 8.24 -5.26 10.13
N LEU A 88 8.74 -4.32 9.32
CA LEU A 88 9.63 -4.65 8.19
C LEU A 88 10.94 -5.30 8.68
N ALA A 89 11.49 -4.84 9.81
CA ALA A 89 12.71 -5.42 10.38
C ALA A 89 12.53 -6.87 10.84
N GLU A 90 11.31 -7.25 11.23
CA GLU A 90 10.96 -8.63 11.54
C GLU A 90 10.89 -9.52 10.29
N GLN A 91 10.62 -8.95 9.10
CA GLN A 91 10.48 -9.72 7.86
C GLN A 91 11.83 -10.01 7.17
N GLY A 92 12.84 -9.18 7.40
CA GLY A 92 14.16 -9.37 6.80
C GLY A 92 15.06 -8.14 6.82
N LYS A 93 16.27 -8.29 6.27
CA LYS A 93 17.21 -7.18 6.12
C LYS A 93 16.75 -6.25 5.01
N SER A 94 16.99 -4.95 5.17
CA SER A 94 16.55 -3.92 4.21
C SER A 94 16.95 -4.17 2.75
N ASN A 95 18.10 -4.82 2.51
CA ASN A 95 18.60 -5.12 1.17
C ASN A 95 17.99 -6.38 0.54
N ASP A 96 17.33 -7.21 1.34
CA ASP A 96 16.71 -8.46 0.89
C ASP A 96 15.20 -8.29 0.68
N LEU A 97 14.60 -7.22 1.23
CA LEU A 97 13.18 -6.93 1.07
C LEU A 97 12.89 -6.29 -0.30
N CYS A 98 11.88 -6.85 -0.99
CA CYS A 98 11.32 -6.31 -2.21
C CYS A 98 9.99 -5.62 -1.91
N LEU A 99 9.94 -4.30 -2.12
CA LEU A 99 8.72 -3.53 -1.89
C LEU A 99 7.89 -3.46 -3.16
N TRP A 100 6.76 -4.16 -3.17
CA TRP A 100 5.81 -4.16 -4.28
C TRP A 100 4.70 -3.15 -4.04
N GLY A 101 4.37 -2.33 -5.06
CA GLY A 101 3.23 -1.41 -5.05
C GLY A 101 2.52 -1.33 -6.40
N ASN A 102 1.27 -0.86 -6.42
CA ASN A 102 0.41 -0.88 -7.60
C ASN A 102 0.45 0.43 -8.39
N GLY A 103 1.61 0.66 -9.00
CA GLY A 103 2.08 1.99 -9.36
C GLY A 103 3.10 2.39 -8.32
N LYS A 104 4.26 1.73 -8.33
CA LYS A 104 5.32 1.95 -7.32
C LYS A 104 5.80 3.40 -7.27
N GLU A 105 5.64 4.14 -8.36
CA GLU A 105 5.87 5.58 -8.47
C GLU A 105 4.92 6.43 -7.63
N PHE A 106 3.83 5.83 -7.13
CA PHE A 106 2.84 6.44 -6.26
C PHE A 106 3.00 5.92 -4.83
N ASP A 107 2.60 4.68 -4.54
CA ASP A 107 2.55 4.15 -3.17
C ASP A 107 3.92 4.17 -2.50
N ASN A 108 4.92 3.52 -3.12
CA ASN A 108 6.25 3.41 -2.53
C ASN A 108 6.93 4.78 -2.40
N VAL A 109 6.65 5.71 -3.33
CA VAL A 109 7.20 7.07 -3.30
C VAL A 109 6.57 7.87 -2.16
N ILE A 110 5.24 7.84 -2.01
CA ILE A 110 4.54 8.53 -0.93
C ILE A 110 5.00 8.00 0.43
N VAL A 111 5.10 6.69 0.61
CA VAL A 111 5.61 6.09 1.85
C VAL A 111 7.03 6.55 2.15
N ARG A 112 7.94 6.57 1.16
CA ARG A 112 9.31 7.07 1.38
C ARG A 112 9.37 8.55 1.72
N ASN A 113 8.58 9.38 1.06
CA ASN A 113 8.50 10.80 1.37
C ASN A 113 7.95 11.03 2.79
N ALA A 114 7.01 10.19 3.24
CA ALA A 114 6.50 10.23 4.61
C ALA A 114 7.58 9.83 5.64
N PHE A 115 8.38 8.79 5.35
CA PHE A 115 9.56 8.42 6.15
C PHE A 115 10.56 9.58 6.26
N GLU A 116 10.90 10.21 5.12
CA GLU A 116 11.81 11.36 5.08
C GLU A 116 11.27 12.56 5.88
N ALA A 117 10.00 12.92 5.68
CA ALA A 117 9.37 14.02 6.39
C ALA A 117 9.32 13.80 7.91
N CYS A 118 9.13 12.54 8.34
CA CYS A 118 9.17 12.13 9.74
C CYS A 118 10.60 11.93 10.30
N ARG A 119 11.63 12.06 9.46
CA ARG A 119 13.05 11.80 9.79
C ARG A 119 13.29 10.39 10.32
N ILE A 120 12.58 9.40 9.76
CA ILE A 120 12.75 7.98 10.07
C ILE A 120 13.48 7.33 8.89
N LYS A 121 14.55 6.58 9.17
CA LYS A 121 15.24 5.80 8.13
C LYS A 121 14.43 4.53 7.81
N PRO A 122 13.96 4.33 6.57
CA PRO A 122 13.19 3.14 6.20
C PRO A 122 14.06 1.88 6.21
N ASN A 123 13.49 0.76 6.64
CA ASN A 123 14.10 -0.58 6.64
C ASN A 123 13.88 -1.29 5.29
N PHE A 124 13.91 -0.56 4.18
CA PHE A 124 13.84 -1.08 2.83
C PHE A 124 14.61 -0.16 1.88
N SER A 125 15.11 -0.74 0.79
CA SER A 125 15.93 -0.03 -0.18
C SER A 125 15.18 0.22 -1.49
N HIS A 126 15.46 1.36 -2.15
CA HIS A 126 14.75 1.75 -3.37
C HIS A 126 15.09 0.89 -4.61
N TRP A 127 16.26 0.25 -4.65
CA TRP A 127 16.66 -0.56 -5.80
C TRP A 127 15.90 -1.89 -5.93
N ASN A 128 15.16 -2.31 -4.89
CA ASN A 128 14.32 -3.52 -4.92
C ASN A 128 12.82 -3.22 -5.14
N ASP A 129 12.46 -1.98 -5.51
CA ASP A 129 11.05 -1.66 -5.75
C ASP A 129 10.51 -2.37 -6.98
N THR A 130 9.39 -3.06 -6.79
CA THR A 130 8.74 -3.80 -7.87
C THR A 130 7.35 -3.26 -8.13
N ASP A 131 6.96 -3.26 -9.41
CA ASP A 131 5.72 -2.64 -9.86
C ASP A 131 4.70 -3.69 -10.31
N VAL A 132 3.54 -3.66 -9.69
CA VAL A 132 2.44 -4.58 -10.01
C VAL A 132 1.88 -4.33 -11.41
N ARG A 133 1.81 -3.07 -11.86
CA ARG A 133 1.24 -2.75 -13.18
C ARG A 133 2.08 -3.34 -14.31
N THR A 134 3.39 -3.44 -14.11
CA THR A 134 4.34 -4.02 -15.06
C THR A 134 4.06 -5.51 -15.25
N ILE A 135 3.99 -6.30 -14.17
CA ILE A 135 3.69 -7.73 -14.29
C ILE A 135 2.27 -7.98 -14.82
N VAL A 136 1.29 -7.16 -14.43
CA VAL A 136 -0.07 -7.24 -14.98
C VAL A 136 -0.09 -6.98 -16.48
N LYS A 137 0.66 -5.98 -16.96
CA LYS A 137 0.80 -5.71 -18.40
C LYS A 137 1.42 -6.90 -19.13
N MET A 138 2.50 -7.47 -18.59
CA MET A 138 3.14 -8.64 -19.19
C MET A 138 2.21 -9.86 -19.21
N GLY A 139 1.49 -10.15 -18.12
CA GLY A 139 0.52 -11.25 -18.05
C GLY A 139 -0.59 -11.11 -19.10
N ARG A 140 -1.09 -9.88 -19.33
CA ARG A 140 -2.09 -9.62 -20.37
C ARG A 140 -1.53 -9.78 -21.78
N ASP A 141 -0.39 -9.14 -22.06
CA ASP A 141 0.16 -9.05 -23.42
C ASP A 141 0.79 -10.37 -23.88
N ILE A 142 1.38 -11.15 -22.97
CA ILE A 142 2.14 -12.37 -23.30
C ILE A 142 1.32 -13.63 -23.02
N LEU A 143 0.61 -13.68 -21.88
CA LEU A 143 -0.06 -14.89 -21.41
C LEU A 143 -1.58 -14.87 -21.63
N GLY A 144 -2.16 -13.71 -22.02
CA GLY A 144 -3.61 -13.55 -22.15
C GLY A 144 -4.37 -13.60 -20.82
N ILE A 145 -3.67 -13.45 -19.69
CA ILE A 145 -4.27 -13.48 -18.35
C ILE A 145 -4.70 -12.07 -17.96
N ASP A 146 -6.00 -11.87 -17.72
CA ASP A 146 -6.50 -10.64 -17.09
C ASP A 146 -6.87 -10.88 -15.61
N PRO A 147 -5.97 -10.59 -14.66
CA PRO A 147 -6.20 -10.87 -13.25
C PRO A 147 -7.40 -10.12 -12.66
N LYS A 148 -7.70 -8.93 -13.18
CA LYS A 148 -8.80 -8.09 -12.66
C LYS A 148 -10.18 -8.61 -13.08
N GLY A 149 -10.25 -9.45 -14.11
CA GLY A 149 -11.48 -10.13 -14.53
C GLY A 149 -11.59 -11.57 -14.03
N ALA A 150 -10.45 -12.20 -13.70
CA ALA A 150 -10.39 -13.62 -13.34
C ALA A 150 -10.53 -13.87 -11.83
N LEU A 151 -10.07 -12.96 -10.97
CA LEU A 151 -10.05 -13.17 -9.53
C LEU A 151 -11.18 -12.45 -8.81
N TYR A 152 -11.87 -13.20 -7.95
CA TYR A 152 -12.81 -12.63 -7.01
C TYR A 152 -12.06 -11.80 -5.95
N ARG A 153 -12.46 -10.55 -5.80
CA ARG A 153 -11.92 -9.68 -4.75
C ARG A 153 -12.68 -9.92 -3.45
N GLU A 154 -11.95 -10.38 -2.45
CA GLU A 154 -12.42 -10.46 -1.07
C GLU A 154 -12.01 -9.20 -0.30
N GLY A 155 -12.86 -8.75 0.63
CA GLY A 155 -12.60 -7.58 1.46
C GLY A 155 -13.30 -6.31 0.98
N VAL A 156 -13.01 -5.19 1.64
CA VAL A 156 -13.64 -3.90 1.37
C VAL A 156 -12.82 -3.13 0.33
N HIS A 157 -13.47 -2.57 -0.69
CA HIS A 157 -12.78 -1.68 -1.62
C HIS A 157 -12.33 -0.41 -0.88
N HIS A 158 -11.10 0.03 -1.10
CA HIS A 158 -10.45 1.11 -0.34
C HIS A 158 -10.03 0.75 1.09
N SER A 159 -9.75 -0.54 1.32
CA SER A 159 -9.07 -1.03 2.51
C SER A 159 -7.65 -1.40 2.10
N ALA A 160 -6.67 -0.56 2.44
CA ALA A 160 -5.28 -0.74 2.03
C ALA A 160 -4.74 -2.17 2.27
N LEU A 161 -5.12 -2.84 3.37
CA LEU A 161 -4.68 -4.22 3.60
C LEU A 161 -5.37 -5.23 2.65
N ASP A 162 -6.67 -5.10 2.41
CA ASP A 162 -7.40 -5.99 1.51
C ASP A 162 -6.91 -5.82 0.07
N ASP A 163 -6.64 -4.57 -0.33
CA ASP A 163 -6.02 -4.20 -1.59
C ASP A 163 -4.64 -4.86 -1.73
N ALA A 164 -3.75 -4.70 -0.73
CA ALA A 164 -2.43 -5.33 -0.75
C ALA A 164 -2.51 -6.86 -0.87
N LYS A 165 -3.45 -7.51 -0.17
CA LYS A 165 -3.67 -8.97 -0.28
C LYS A 165 -4.15 -9.38 -1.67
N PHE A 166 -5.14 -8.68 -2.20
CA PHE A 166 -5.67 -8.96 -3.53
C PHE A 166 -4.58 -8.80 -4.60
N GLN A 167 -3.79 -7.73 -4.49
CA GLN A 167 -2.64 -7.46 -5.35
C GLN A 167 -1.58 -8.56 -5.28
N ALA A 168 -1.21 -9.01 -4.08
CA ALA A 168 -0.26 -10.10 -3.89
C ALA A 168 -0.72 -11.41 -4.55
N ARG A 169 -2.01 -11.75 -4.41
CA ARG A 169 -2.58 -12.97 -5.01
C ARG A 169 -2.45 -12.97 -6.52
N TYR A 170 -2.90 -11.90 -7.17
CA TYR A 170 -2.91 -11.89 -8.63
C TYR A 170 -1.52 -11.70 -9.25
N VAL A 171 -0.59 -11.06 -8.54
CA VAL A 171 0.84 -11.05 -8.93
C VAL A 171 1.38 -12.47 -8.93
N SER A 172 1.06 -13.27 -7.91
CA SER A 172 1.52 -14.66 -7.80
C SER A 172 0.97 -15.54 -8.91
N GLU A 173 -0.32 -15.39 -9.27
CA GLU A 173 -0.92 -16.13 -10.38
C GLU A 173 -0.22 -15.85 -11.72
N ILE A 174 0.03 -14.57 -12.03
CA ILE A 174 0.73 -14.21 -13.26
C ILE A 174 2.18 -14.71 -13.21
N TRP A 175 2.85 -14.55 -12.05
CA TRP A 175 4.25 -14.95 -11.88
C TRP A 175 4.45 -16.45 -12.12
N GLN A 176 3.55 -17.29 -11.62
CA GLN A 176 3.62 -18.75 -11.76
C GLN A 176 3.24 -19.26 -13.14
N ALA A 177 2.64 -18.40 -13.98
CA ALA A 177 2.27 -18.74 -15.35
C ALA A 177 3.40 -18.47 -16.36
N PHE A 178 4.51 -17.85 -15.93
CA PHE A 178 5.75 -17.75 -16.68
C PHE A 178 6.66 -18.96 -16.44
#